data_AF-A0A9D5JYV7-F1
#
_entry.id   AF-A0A9D5JYV7-F1
#
_cell.length_a   1.000
_cell.length_b   1.000
_cell.length_c   1.000
_cell.angle_alpha   90.00
_cell.angle_beta   90.00
_cell.angle_gamma   90.00
#
_symmetry.space_group_name_H-M   'P 1'
#
loop_
_entity.id
_entity.type
_entity.pdbx_description
1 polymer ?
#
loop_
_entity_poly.entity_id
_entity_poly.type
_entity_poly.pdbx_seq_one_letter_code
_entity_poly.pdbx_strand_id
1 'polypeptide(L)'
;MKKGIGYIMISVICLFMLTSAAYAGWYWETERTIQGMPGQPDGTTLVKNYYTADAARQEDGRQVMIMDFTNMTVYQLNPSSKTYTQFALSEMGMPGMSPQEQQQMMQQMDQMMGDITVTPTGKTQTISGYPCEQYVMDMGMMMNAEYWLTTDIENYEELQAIGEKVAAQFESIPMFGQMN
;
A
#
# COMPACT_ATOMS: atom_id res chain seq x y z
N MET A 1 33.89 3.88 -42.42
CA MET A 1 32.83 3.28 -41.58
C MET A 1 33.19 3.11 -40.10
N LYS A 2 34.44 2.83 -39.70
CA LYS A 2 34.80 2.60 -38.28
C LYS A 2 34.68 3.82 -37.34
N LYS A 3 34.84 5.05 -37.85
CA LYS A 3 34.75 6.28 -37.02
C LYS A 3 33.32 6.60 -36.54
N GLY A 4 32.29 6.27 -37.33
CA GLY A 4 30.89 6.53 -36.97
C GLY A 4 30.37 5.65 -35.83
N ILE A 5 30.88 4.41 -35.72
CA ILE A 5 30.51 3.47 -34.66
C ILE A 5 31.00 3.97 -33.29
N GLY A 6 32.18 4.60 -33.23
CA GLY A 6 32.70 5.20 -32.00
C GLY A 6 31.85 6.35 -31.49
N TYR A 7 31.39 7.24 -32.38
CA TYR A 7 30.52 8.35 -31.99
C TYR A 7 29.14 7.88 -31.53
N ILE A 8 28.55 6.87 -32.20
CA ILE A 8 27.27 6.29 -31.77
C ILE A 8 27.39 5.64 -30.39
N MET A 9 28.48 4.90 -30.14
CA MET A 9 28.69 4.23 -28.85
C MET A 9 28.91 5.23 -27.71
N ILE A 10 29.65 6.33 -27.96
CA ILE A 10 29.83 7.42 -26.98
C ILE A 10 28.50 8.14 -26.72
N SER A 11 27.72 8.44 -27.76
CA SER A 11 26.41 9.08 -27.60
C SER A 11 25.43 8.23 -26.80
N VAL A 12 25.42 6.90 -27.00
CA VAL A 12 24.59 5.97 -26.23
C VAL A 12 25.02 5.91 -24.76
N ILE A 13 26.33 5.88 -24.48
CA ILE A 13 26.86 5.89 -23.11
C ILE A 13 26.55 7.21 -22.39
N CYS A 14 26.66 8.35 -23.06
CA CYS A 14 26.25 9.64 -22.51
C CYS A 14 24.74 9.72 -22.25
N LEU A 15 23.92 9.06 -23.07
CA LEU A 15 22.46 8.99 -22.86
C LEU A 15 22.10 8.21 -21.59
N PHE A 16 22.85 7.15 -21.26
CA PHE A 16 22.66 6.40 -20.00
C PHE A 16 23.20 7.14 -18.77
N MET A 17 24.18 8.04 -18.91
CA MET A 17 24.65 8.86 -17.79
C MET A 17 23.73 10.04 -17.44
N LEU A 18 22.76 10.37 -18.32
CA LEU A 18 21.77 11.41 -18.10
C LEU A 18 20.48 10.90 -17.45
N THR A 19 20.37 9.60 -17.17
CA THR A 19 19.23 9.09 -16.40
C THR A 19 19.42 9.48 -14.94
N SER A 20 18.66 10.46 -14.47
CA SER A 20 18.51 10.73 -13.04
C SER A 20 18.21 9.42 -12.33
N ALA A 21 18.96 9.10 -11.27
CA ALA A 21 18.60 8.01 -10.39
C ALA A 21 17.17 8.27 -9.90
N ALA A 22 16.23 7.44 -10.35
CA ALA A 22 14.87 7.46 -9.80
C ALA A 22 14.99 6.84 -8.42
N TYR A 23 15.04 7.69 -7.39
CA TYR A 23 14.92 7.22 -6.01
C TYR A 23 13.48 6.76 -5.84
N ALA A 24 13.26 5.44 -5.81
CA ALA A 24 12.14 4.93 -5.04
C ALA A 24 12.38 5.41 -3.60
N GLY A 25 11.35 5.95 -2.93
CA GLY A 25 11.48 6.29 -1.51
C GLY A 25 11.67 5.01 -0.70
N TRP A 26 10.66 4.65 0.06
CA TRP A 26 10.67 3.41 0.82
C TRP A 26 10.28 2.22 -0.05
N TYR A 27 11.00 1.12 0.14
CA TYR A 27 10.65 -0.19 -0.42
C TYR A 27 10.75 -1.25 0.66
N TRP A 28 9.73 -2.09 0.76
CA TRP A 28 9.80 -3.31 1.55
C TRP A 28 8.82 -4.36 1.03
N GLU A 29 9.05 -5.60 1.43
CA GLU A 29 8.19 -6.72 1.12
C GLU A 29 7.49 -7.19 2.40
N THR A 30 6.20 -7.46 2.31
CA THR A 30 5.40 -8.01 3.40
C THR A 30 4.89 -9.36 2.98
N GLU A 31 5.18 -10.40 3.76
CA GLU A 31 4.48 -11.66 3.64
C GLU A 31 3.08 -11.50 4.22
N ARG A 32 2.06 -11.75 3.40
CA ARG A 32 0.66 -11.69 3.78
C ARG A 32 0.06 -13.08 3.66
N THR A 33 -0.49 -13.58 4.76
CA THR A 33 -1.27 -14.82 4.76
C THR A 33 -2.73 -14.49 4.98
N ILE A 34 -3.58 -14.94 4.05
CA ILE A 34 -5.04 -14.79 4.12
C ILE A 34 -5.64 -16.17 4.37
N GLN A 35 -6.54 -16.26 5.35
CA GLN A 35 -7.29 -17.47 5.67
C GLN A 35 -8.73 -17.13 6.02
N GLY A 36 -9.69 -17.81 5.38
CA GLY A 36 -11.10 -17.71 5.71
C GLY A 36 -11.77 -16.38 5.34
N MET A 37 -11.13 -15.53 4.52
CA MET A 37 -11.69 -14.26 4.05
C MET A 37 -12.67 -14.49 2.90
N PRO A 38 -13.95 -14.09 3.03
CA PRO A 38 -14.92 -14.22 1.95
C PRO A 38 -14.47 -13.52 0.67
N GLY A 39 -14.56 -14.20 -0.48
CA GLY A 39 -14.20 -13.63 -1.79
C GLY A 39 -12.69 -13.54 -2.06
N GLN A 40 -11.83 -13.99 -1.16
CA GLN A 40 -10.40 -14.11 -1.38
C GLN A 40 -9.94 -15.56 -1.18
N PRO A 41 -9.09 -16.11 -2.06
CA PRO A 41 -8.53 -17.43 -1.85
C PRO A 41 -7.57 -17.40 -0.67
N ASP A 42 -7.60 -18.47 0.13
CA ASP A 42 -6.58 -18.70 1.15
C ASP A 42 -5.20 -18.82 0.50
N GLY A 43 -4.18 -18.32 1.19
CA GLY A 43 -2.81 -18.47 0.74
C GLY A 43 -1.87 -17.41 1.29
N THR A 44 -0.60 -17.60 0.97
CA THR A 44 0.48 -16.69 1.33
C THR A 44 0.98 -16.00 0.07
N THR A 45 1.03 -14.67 0.10
CA THR A 45 1.55 -13.84 -0.99
C THR A 45 2.58 -12.86 -0.46
N LEU A 46 3.56 -12.55 -1.30
CA LEU A 46 4.54 -11.53 -1.03
C LEU A 46 4.05 -10.22 -1.65
N VAL A 47 3.79 -9.23 -0.82
CA VAL A 47 3.33 -7.91 -1.24
C VAL A 47 4.51 -6.96 -1.25
N LYS A 48 4.81 -6.40 -2.42
CA LYS A 48 5.80 -5.35 -2.58
C LYS A 48 5.16 -4.01 -2.28
N ASN A 49 5.76 -3.24 -1.39
CA ASN A 49 5.31 -1.91 -1.00
C ASN A 49 6.35 -0.89 -1.42
N TYR A 50 5.88 0.19 -2.05
CA TYR A 50 6.68 1.36 -2.37
C TYR A 50 5.99 2.57 -1.78
N TYR A 51 6.71 3.39 -1.03
CA TYR A 51 6.15 4.54 -0.34
C TYR A 51 6.99 5.79 -0.55
N THR A 52 6.31 6.90 -0.71
CA THR A 52 6.88 8.25 -0.74
C THR A 52 5.92 9.17 0.00
N ALA A 53 6.33 10.41 0.23
CA ALA A 53 5.45 11.41 0.85
C ALA A 53 4.18 11.72 0.03
N ASP A 54 4.18 11.42 -1.27
CA ASP A 54 3.14 11.87 -2.21
C ASP A 54 2.42 10.73 -2.92
N ALA A 55 2.95 9.50 -2.83
CA ALA A 55 2.31 8.32 -3.41
C ALA A 55 2.73 7.03 -2.70
N ALA A 56 1.84 6.05 -2.75
CA ALA A 56 2.10 4.67 -2.37
C ALA A 56 1.78 3.72 -3.53
N ARG A 57 2.52 2.62 -3.64
CA ARG A 57 2.26 1.55 -4.60
C ARG A 57 2.38 0.20 -3.93
N GLN A 58 1.41 -0.66 -4.18
CA GLN A 58 1.40 -2.05 -3.71
C GLN A 58 1.27 -3.01 -4.90
N GLU A 59 2.00 -4.11 -4.87
CA GLU A 59 1.96 -5.16 -5.88
C GLU A 59 2.00 -6.54 -5.21
N ASP A 60 1.03 -7.41 -5.52
CA ASP A 60 0.90 -8.77 -4.95
C ASP A 60 1.01 -9.88 -6.02
N GLY A 61 1.56 -9.54 -7.19
CA GLY A 61 1.68 -10.42 -8.35
C GLY A 61 0.40 -10.58 -9.18
N ARG A 62 -0.77 -10.20 -8.67
CA ARG A 62 -2.04 -10.24 -9.41
C ARG A 62 -2.50 -8.86 -9.84
N GLN A 63 -2.35 -7.89 -8.94
CA GLN A 63 -2.75 -6.51 -9.16
C GLN A 63 -1.65 -5.55 -8.71
N VAL A 64 -1.63 -4.36 -9.31
CA VAL A 64 -0.85 -3.23 -8.82
C VAL A 64 -1.84 -2.14 -8.43
N MET A 65 -1.76 -1.68 -7.19
CA MET A 65 -2.50 -0.51 -6.73
C MET A 65 -1.52 0.65 -6.57
N ILE A 66 -1.87 1.83 -7.08
CA ILE A 66 -1.12 3.06 -6.89
C ILE A 66 -2.08 4.07 -6.27
N MET A 67 -1.72 4.60 -5.10
CA MET A 67 -2.43 5.68 -4.43
C MET A 67 -1.60 6.96 -4.61
N ASP A 68 -2.14 7.93 -5.33
CA ASP A 68 -1.57 9.26 -5.49
C ASP A 68 -2.22 10.19 -4.45
N PHE A 69 -1.45 10.54 -3.42
CA PHE A 69 -1.89 11.39 -2.33
C PHE A 69 -1.91 12.87 -2.68
N THR A 70 -1.32 13.27 -3.81
CA THR A 70 -1.35 14.64 -4.31
C THR A 70 -2.64 14.90 -5.09
N ASN A 71 -2.97 13.98 -5.99
CA ASN A 71 -4.16 14.07 -6.84
C ASN A 71 -5.38 13.36 -6.21
N MET A 72 -5.25 12.78 -5.02
CA MET A 72 -6.28 12.00 -4.33
C MET A 72 -6.92 10.96 -5.26
N THR A 73 -6.09 10.24 -6.00
CA THR A 73 -6.51 9.31 -7.06
C THR A 73 -5.91 7.93 -6.82
N VAL A 74 -6.72 6.90 -6.99
CA VAL A 74 -6.27 5.50 -6.95
C VAL A 74 -6.28 4.93 -8.36
N TYR A 75 -5.20 4.26 -8.72
CA TYR A 75 -5.08 3.47 -9.94
C TYR A 75 -4.99 2.00 -9.57
N GLN A 76 -5.88 1.17 -10.11
CA GLN A 76 -5.76 -0.29 -10.03
C GLN A 76 -5.41 -0.82 -11.40
N LEU A 77 -4.24 -1.44 -11.52
CA LEU A 77 -3.74 -2.01 -12.75
C LEU A 77 -3.84 -3.53 -12.66
N ASN A 78 -4.31 -4.14 -13.76
CA ASN A 78 -4.26 -5.58 -13.98
C ASN A 78 -3.15 -5.86 -15.02
N PRO A 79 -1.96 -6.35 -14.58
CA PRO A 79 -0.85 -6.60 -15.49
C PRO A 79 -1.16 -7.66 -16.56
N SER A 80 -2.00 -8.64 -16.24
CA SER A 80 -2.36 -9.75 -17.14
C SER A 80 -3.20 -9.27 -18.33
N SER A 81 -4.24 -8.46 -18.07
CA SER A 81 -5.09 -7.89 -19.12
C SER A 81 -4.57 -6.57 -19.68
N LYS A 82 -3.54 -5.98 -19.07
CA LYS A 82 -2.98 -4.66 -19.42
C LYS A 82 -4.04 -3.54 -19.38
N THR A 83 -4.96 -3.65 -18.43
CA THR A 83 -6.02 -2.65 -18.20
C THR A 83 -5.78 -1.96 -16.88
N TYR A 84 -6.34 -0.76 -16.72
CA TYR A 84 -6.40 -0.09 -15.44
C TYR A 84 -7.78 0.51 -15.22
N THR A 85 -8.15 0.66 -13.95
CA THR A 85 -9.25 1.50 -13.50
C THR A 85 -8.69 2.64 -12.66
N GLN A 86 -9.36 3.79 -12.70
CA GLN A 86 -9.05 4.93 -11.86
C GLN A 86 -10.30 5.38 -11.13
N PHE A 87 -10.15 5.81 -9.88
CA PHE A 87 -11.23 6.39 -9.08
C PHE A 87 -10.64 7.31 -8.01
N ALA A 88 -11.47 8.17 -7.43
CA ALA A 88 -11.03 9.07 -6.36
C ALA A 88 -10.66 8.26 -5.11
N LEU A 89 -9.65 8.69 -4.35
CA LEU A 89 -9.25 8.04 -3.10
C LEU A 89 -10.41 7.97 -2.08
N SER A 90 -11.33 8.93 -2.13
CA SER A 90 -12.56 8.92 -1.33
C SER A 90 -13.56 7.81 -1.69
N GLU A 91 -13.42 7.21 -2.87
CA GLU A 91 -14.24 6.07 -3.33
C GLU A 91 -13.55 4.72 -3.07
N MET A 92 -12.39 4.71 -2.42
CA MET A 92 -11.67 3.49 -2.08
C MET A 92 -12.55 2.53 -1.26
N GLY A 93 -12.52 1.25 -1.60
CA GLY A 93 -13.40 0.22 -1.02
C GLY A 93 -14.80 0.16 -1.67
N MET A 94 -15.23 1.22 -2.36
CA MET A 94 -16.58 1.38 -2.89
C MET A 94 -16.64 1.97 -4.32
N PRO A 95 -15.72 1.61 -5.25
CA PRO A 95 -15.60 2.32 -6.51
C PRO A 95 -16.82 2.09 -7.42
N GLY A 96 -17.31 3.16 -8.04
CA GLY A 96 -18.39 3.09 -9.04
C GLY A 96 -19.80 2.84 -8.50
N MET A 97 -20.00 2.86 -7.18
CA MET A 97 -21.33 2.81 -6.56
C MET A 97 -22.02 4.17 -6.55
N SER A 98 -23.36 4.18 -6.61
CA SER A 98 -24.14 5.40 -6.44
C SER A 98 -24.07 5.90 -4.98
N PRO A 99 -24.34 7.19 -4.71
CA PRO A 99 -24.33 7.73 -3.35
C PRO A 99 -25.28 6.99 -2.38
N GLN A 100 -26.40 6.48 -2.89
CA GLN A 100 -27.37 5.72 -2.09
C GLN A 100 -26.83 4.34 -1.70
N GLU A 101 -26.20 3.64 -2.65
CA GLU A 101 -25.57 2.33 -2.40
C GLU A 101 -24.38 2.48 -1.45
N GLN A 102 -23.58 3.53 -1.63
CA GLN A 102 -22.48 3.85 -0.73
C GLN A 102 -22.97 4.07 0.70
N GLN A 103 -24.05 4.83 0.88
CA GLN A 103 -24.60 5.10 2.21
C GLN A 103 -25.17 3.84 2.87
N GLN A 104 -25.85 2.98 2.11
CA GLN A 104 -26.39 1.71 2.63
C GLN A 104 -25.27 0.77 3.08
N MET A 105 -24.23 0.63 2.28
CA MET A 105 -23.12 -0.26 2.63
C MET A 105 -22.25 0.33 3.75
N MET A 106 -22.06 1.65 3.82
CA MET A 106 -21.44 2.29 4.98
C MET A 106 -22.21 1.97 6.27
N GLN A 107 -23.55 2.03 6.26
CA GLN A 107 -24.36 1.65 7.43
C GLN A 107 -24.21 0.18 7.81
N GLN A 108 -24.11 -0.72 6.84
CA GLN A 108 -23.85 -2.14 7.11
C GLN A 108 -22.45 -2.37 7.65
N MET A 109 -21.44 -1.69 7.09
CA MET A 109 -20.06 -1.75 7.58
C MET A 109 -19.98 -1.24 9.01
N ASP A 110 -20.61 -0.12 9.34
CA ASP A 110 -20.63 0.47 10.68
C ASP A 110 -21.26 -0.48 11.72
N GLN A 111 -22.27 -1.26 11.33
CA GLN A 111 -22.86 -2.30 12.20
C GLN A 111 -21.96 -3.51 12.43
N MET A 112 -21.05 -3.80 11.49
CA MET A 112 -20.13 -4.95 11.58
C MET A 112 -18.77 -4.56 12.15
N MET A 113 -18.37 -3.31 11.96
CA MET A 113 -17.17 -2.69 12.52
C MET A 113 -17.39 -2.52 14.02
N GLY A 114 -16.57 -3.19 14.82
CA GLY A 114 -16.49 -2.91 16.25
C GLY A 114 -15.50 -1.78 16.53
N ASP A 115 -15.23 -1.55 17.81
CA ASP A 115 -14.09 -0.73 18.22
C ASP A 115 -12.81 -1.30 17.59
N ILE A 116 -12.03 -0.44 16.95
CA ILE A 116 -10.74 -0.83 16.38
C ILE A 116 -9.73 -0.82 17.50
N THR A 117 -9.17 -1.99 17.80
CA THR A 117 -8.13 -2.10 18.82
C THR A 117 -6.88 -2.69 18.22
N VAL A 118 -5.73 -2.13 18.60
CA VAL A 118 -4.41 -2.66 18.27
C VAL A 118 -3.73 -2.99 19.57
N THR A 119 -3.51 -4.29 19.82
CA THR A 119 -2.96 -4.78 21.08
C THR A 119 -1.58 -5.39 20.85
N PRO A 120 -0.50 -4.88 21.48
CA PRO A 120 0.79 -5.56 21.49
C PRO A 120 0.66 -6.85 22.28
N THR A 121 1.18 -7.96 21.75
CA THR A 121 1.09 -9.26 22.45
C THR A 121 2.33 -9.55 23.31
N GLY A 122 3.38 -8.74 23.17
CA GLY A 122 4.68 -8.95 23.80
C GLY A 122 5.49 -10.10 23.19
N LYS A 123 4.97 -10.79 22.15
CA LYS A 123 5.75 -11.80 21.42
C LYS A 123 6.70 -11.13 20.46
N THR A 124 7.92 -11.66 20.40
CA THR A 124 8.97 -11.19 19.49
C THR A 124 9.47 -12.34 18.63
N GLN A 125 9.84 -12.03 17.39
CA GLN A 125 10.40 -12.98 16.43
C GLN A 125 11.31 -12.24 15.46
N THR A 126 12.42 -12.88 15.05
CA THR A 126 13.25 -12.36 13.96
C THR A 126 12.69 -12.79 12.61
N ILE A 127 12.36 -11.82 11.75
CA ILE A 127 11.86 -12.05 10.40
C ILE A 127 12.81 -11.37 9.41
N SER A 128 13.39 -12.15 8.49
CA SER A 128 14.36 -11.66 7.50
C SER A 128 15.53 -10.86 8.09
N GLY A 129 15.94 -11.18 9.33
CA GLY A 129 17.03 -10.51 10.04
C GLY A 129 16.59 -9.33 10.93
N TYR A 130 15.32 -8.92 10.89
CA TYR A 130 14.81 -7.82 11.69
C TYR A 130 14.08 -8.33 12.95
N PRO A 131 14.27 -7.70 14.11
CA PRO A 131 13.48 -7.99 15.30
C PRO A 131 12.06 -7.43 15.12
N CYS A 132 11.06 -8.30 15.09
CA CYS A 132 9.65 -7.92 14.98
C CYS A 132 8.90 -8.20 16.28
N GLU A 133 7.93 -7.35 16.59
CA GLU A 133 6.94 -7.53 17.65
C GLU A 133 5.56 -7.84 17.04
N GLN A 134 4.82 -8.73 17.69
CA GLN A 134 3.47 -9.11 17.27
C GLN A 134 2.43 -8.14 17.83
N TYR A 135 1.55 -7.69 16.96
CA TYR A 135 0.34 -6.93 17.26
C TYR A 135 -0.88 -7.68 16.74
N VAL A 136 -1.97 -7.63 17.50
CA VAL A 136 -3.29 -8.09 17.06
C VAL A 136 -4.17 -6.88 16.84
N MET A 137 -4.71 -6.76 15.64
CA MET A 137 -5.71 -5.78 15.27
C MET A 137 -7.08 -6.46 15.23
N ASP A 138 -7.99 -5.98 16.06
CA ASP A 138 -9.40 -6.40 16.10
C ASP A 138 -10.25 -5.26 15.56
N MET A 139 -11.07 -5.54 14.54
CA MET A 139 -12.05 -4.62 13.96
C MET A 139 -13.48 -5.16 14.14
N GLY A 140 -13.76 -5.75 15.29
CA GLY A 140 -15.02 -6.39 15.64
C GLY A 140 -15.32 -7.62 14.78
N MET A 141 -16.54 -7.69 14.25
CA MET A 141 -16.97 -8.82 13.42
C MET A 141 -16.45 -8.76 11.98
N MET A 142 -15.78 -7.67 11.60
CA MET A 142 -15.30 -7.48 10.22
C MET A 142 -14.00 -8.25 9.96
N MET A 143 -13.00 -8.08 10.83
CA MET A 143 -11.68 -8.66 10.63
C MET A 143 -10.90 -8.76 11.93
N ASN A 144 -10.13 -9.84 12.06
CA ASN A 144 -9.05 -9.96 13.03
C ASN A 144 -7.76 -10.21 12.25
N ALA A 145 -6.73 -9.40 12.49
CA ALA A 145 -5.47 -9.46 11.77
C ALA A 145 -4.28 -9.50 12.73
N GLU A 146 -3.32 -10.35 12.41
CA GLU A 146 -2.05 -10.44 13.12
C GLU A 146 -0.97 -9.73 12.30
N TYR A 147 -0.21 -8.85 12.96
CA TYR A 147 0.88 -8.11 12.36
C TYR A 147 2.18 -8.38 13.10
N TRP A 148 3.25 -8.67 12.37
CA TRP A 148 4.61 -8.69 12.89
C TRP A 148 5.36 -7.49 12.32
N LEU A 149 5.67 -6.51 13.16
CA LEU A 149 6.20 -5.22 12.75
C LEU A 149 7.53 -4.92 13.43
N THR A 150 8.38 -4.15 12.76
CA THR A 150 9.65 -3.68 13.31
C THR A 150 9.76 -2.17 13.16
N THR A 151 10.41 -1.53 14.13
CA THR A 151 10.85 -0.14 14.07
C THR A 151 12.38 -0.04 13.88
N ASP A 152 13.08 -1.18 13.87
CA ASP A 152 14.53 -1.27 13.73
C ASP A 152 14.95 -1.22 12.26
N ILE A 153 14.66 -0.09 11.62
CA ILE A 153 15.03 0.19 10.23
C ILE A 153 15.73 1.54 10.15
N GLU A 154 16.72 1.64 9.26
CA GLU A 154 17.40 2.91 8.98
C GLU A 154 16.37 3.96 8.53
N ASN A 155 16.44 5.18 9.05
CA ASN A 155 15.54 6.31 8.73
C ASN A 155 14.06 6.11 9.10
N TYR A 156 13.73 5.26 10.08
CA TYR A 156 12.34 5.04 10.55
C TYR A 156 11.52 6.33 10.76
N GLU A 157 12.15 7.40 11.28
CA GLU A 157 11.51 8.71 11.50
C GLU A 157 10.91 9.31 10.22
N GLU A 158 11.55 9.12 9.07
CA GLU A 158 11.01 9.60 7.78
C GLU A 158 9.79 8.78 7.37
N LEU A 159 9.83 7.45 7.54
CA LEU A 159 8.69 6.58 7.26
C LEU A 159 7.50 6.93 8.18
N GLN A 160 7.78 7.21 9.45
CA GLN A 160 6.78 7.66 10.42
C GLN A 160 6.15 9.00 9.99
N ALA A 161 6.97 9.99 9.63
CA ALA A 161 6.47 11.30 9.19
C ALA A 161 5.60 11.19 7.91
N ILE A 162 5.98 10.32 6.96
CA ILE A 162 5.14 10.01 5.79
C ILE A 162 3.81 9.39 6.25
N GLY A 163 3.87 8.41 7.16
CA GLY A 163 2.68 7.75 7.72
C GLY A 163 1.71 8.74 8.38
N GLU A 164 2.22 9.66 9.20
CA GLU A 164 1.42 10.69 9.88
C GLU A 164 0.76 11.66 8.89
N LYS A 165 1.51 12.10 7.86
CA LYS A 165 0.97 12.95 6.78
C LYS A 165 -0.17 12.24 6.04
N VAL A 166 0.03 10.97 5.69
CA VAL A 166 -0.98 10.17 4.98
C VAL A 166 -2.19 9.91 5.87
N ALA A 167 -1.99 9.58 7.15
CA ALA A 167 -3.08 9.38 8.11
C ALA A 167 -4.00 10.60 8.20
N ALA A 168 -3.43 11.80 8.31
CA ALA A 168 -4.20 13.05 8.31
C ALA A 168 -5.02 13.26 7.02
N GLN A 169 -4.52 12.82 5.87
CA GLN A 169 -5.29 12.85 4.62
C GLN A 169 -6.43 11.82 4.64
N PHE A 170 -6.20 10.63 5.20
CA PHE A 170 -7.23 9.60 5.33
C PHE A 170 -8.34 10.00 6.31
N GLU A 171 -8.05 10.67 7.41
CA GLU A 171 -9.07 11.19 8.34
C GLU A 171 -10.07 12.14 7.66
N SER A 172 -9.65 12.83 6.60
CA SER A 172 -10.53 13.71 5.82
C SER A 172 -11.52 12.96 4.91
N ILE A 173 -11.33 11.66 4.72
CA ILE A 173 -12.18 10.80 3.89
C ILE A 173 -13.31 10.24 4.76
N PRO A 174 -14.59 10.40 4.38
CA PRO A 174 -15.74 10.03 5.22
C PRO A 174 -15.74 8.60 5.76
N MET A 175 -15.22 7.64 4.99
CA MET A 175 -15.12 6.24 5.41
C MET A 175 -14.13 6.06 6.58
N PHE A 176 -13.03 6.80 6.59
CA PHE A 176 -11.94 6.62 7.55
C PHE A 176 -12.02 7.60 8.72
N GLY A 177 -12.64 8.78 8.53
CA GLY A 177 -12.84 9.77 9.59
C GLY A 177 -13.79 9.34 10.70
N GLN A 178 -14.54 8.24 10.53
CA GLN A 178 -15.41 7.65 11.55
C GLN A 178 -14.69 6.60 12.43
N MET A 179 -13.42 6.32 12.15
CA MET A 179 -12.62 5.30 12.84
C MET A 179 -11.82 5.85 14.05
N ASN A 180 -12.03 7.12 14.42
CA ASN A 180 -11.36 7.82 15.54
C ASN A 180 -12.33 8.19 16.66
#